data_AF-A0A090SZ11-F1
#
_entry.id   AF-A0A090SZ11-F1
#
_cell.length_a   1.000
_cell.length_b   1.000
_cell.length_c   1.000
_cell.angle_alpha   90.00
_cell.angle_beta   90.00
_cell.angle_gamma   90.00
#
_symmetry.space_group_name_H-M   'P 1'
#
loop_
_entity.id
_entity.type
_entity.pdbx_description
1 polymer ?
#
loop_
_entity_poly.entity_id
_entity_poly.type
_entity_poly.pdbx_seq_one_letter_code
_entity_poly.pdbx_strand_id
1 'polypeptide(L)'
;MTGLIDRFLKYVTFDTQSNPSQATCPSTPGQTEFARYLQQELIELGLSDVTLDANGYIMATLPSNVEADIPAIGFVAHMDTAPDASGKDVNLSW
;
A
#
# COMPACT_ATOMS: atom_id res chain seq x y z
N MET A 1 -0.80 -17.42 9.08
CA MET A 1 -0.56 -16.16 9.83
C MET A 1 0.93 -15.92 10.09
N THR A 2 1.83 -16.44 9.23
CA THR A 2 3.29 -16.40 9.44
C THR A 2 4.00 -15.29 8.65
N GLY A 3 3.35 -14.64 7.68
CA GLY A 3 3.95 -13.58 6.84
C GLY A 3 3.68 -12.14 7.28
N LEU A 4 3.04 -11.90 8.44
CA LEU A 4 2.72 -10.55 8.90
C LEU A 4 3.99 -9.73 9.17
N ILE A 5 4.91 -10.29 9.94
CA ILE A 5 6.16 -9.63 10.31
C ILE A 5 6.99 -9.36 9.06
N ASP A 6 7.11 -10.34 8.16
CA ASP A 6 7.88 -10.20 6.92
C ASP A 6 7.34 -9.08 6.04
N ARG A 7 6.01 -9.00 5.86
CA ARG A 7 5.35 -7.92 5.11
C ARG A 7 5.54 -6.58 5.77
N PHE A 8 5.27 -6.48 7.07
CA PHE A 8 5.44 -5.24 7.80
C PHE A 8 6.89 -4.73 7.71
N LEU A 9 7.86 -5.60 7.97
CA LEU A 9 9.28 -5.26 7.88
C LEU A 9 9.68 -4.92 6.44
N LYS A 10 9.11 -5.57 5.43
CA LYS A 10 9.32 -5.20 4.03
C LYS A 10 8.78 -3.79 3.73
N TYR A 11 7.56 -3.48 4.17
CA TYR A 11 6.90 -2.20 3.88
C TYR A 11 7.63 -1.02 4.52
N VAL A 12 8.18 -1.17 5.74
CA VAL A 12 8.94 -0.09 6.39
C VAL A 12 10.27 0.23 5.69
N THR A 13 10.76 -0.61 4.77
CA THR A 13 11.96 -0.29 3.98
C THR A 13 11.71 0.71 2.85
N PHE A 14 10.44 1.01 2.53
CA PHE A 14 10.09 2.01 1.54
C PHE A 14 10.05 3.40 2.20
N ASP A 15 10.78 4.37 1.65
CA ASP A 15 10.66 5.77 2.06
C ASP A 15 9.38 6.38 1.47
N THR A 16 8.29 6.32 2.22
CA THR A 16 6.97 6.83 1.80
C THR A 16 6.59 8.15 2.45
N GLN A 17 7.54 8.86 3.07
CA GLN A 17 7.26 10.10 3.79
C GLN A 17 6.52 11.10 2.88
N SER A 18 5.42 11.69 3.36
CA SER A 18 4.69 12.72 2.62
C SER A 18 5.39 14.07 2.67
N ASN A 19 5.18 14.89 1.62
CA ASN A 19 5.73 16.24 1.55
C ASN A 19 4.61 17.28 1.42
N PRO A 20 4.28 18.01 2.51
CA PRO A 20 3.17 18.97 2.51
C PRO A 20 3.45 20.22 1.64
N SER A 21 4.69 20.44 1.20
CA SER A 21 5.02 21.54 0.27
C SER A 21 4.70 21.23 -1.19
N GLN A 22 4.41 19.96 -1.52
CA GLN A 22 4.10 19.53 -2.88
C GLN A 22 2.59 19.48 -3.10
N ALA A 23 2.13 20.05 -4.22
CA ALA A 23 0.72 20.03 -4.60
C ALA A 23 0.33 18.79 -5.40
N THR A 24 1.29 17.90 -5.71
CA THR A 24 1.05 16.66 -6.47
C THR A 24 0.50 15.58 -5.57
N CYS A 25 -0.25 14.64 -6.16
CA CYS A 25 -0.71 13.43 -5.50
C CYS A 25 -0.23 12.22 -6.32
N PRO A 26 0.58 11.31 -5.75
CA PRO A 26 1.21 11.40 -4.44
C PRO A 26 2.22 12.57 -4.33
N SER A 27 2.53 12.98 -3.10
CA SER A 27 3.44 14.13 -2.86
C SER A 27 4.93 13.78 -2.97
N THR A 28 5.29 12.49 -2.87
CA THR A 28 6.66 12.01 -3.03
C THR A 28 6.73 10.78 -3.94
N PRO A 29 7.83 10.60 -4.70
CA PRO A 29 7.99 9.45 -5.60
C PRO A 29 7.97 8.09 -4.89
N GLY A 30 8.41 8.04 -3.63
CA GLY A 30 8.45 6.81 -2.85
C GLY A 30 7.06 6.26 -2.51
N GLN A 31 6.05 7.14 -2.34
CA GLN A 31 4.65 6.71 -2.25
C GLN A 31 4.22 5.98 -3.54
N THR A 32 4.60 6.49 -4.71
CA THR A 32 4.28 5.86 -6.01
C THR A 32 5.02 4.54 -6.22
N GLU A 33 6.27 4.44 -5.76
CA GLU A 33 7.03 3.18 -5.80
C GLU A 33 6.41 2.11 -4.92
N PHE A 34 6.10 2.45 -3.66
CA PHE A 34 5.41 1.53 -2.76
C PHE A 34 4.03 1.14 -3.31
N ALA A 35 3.33 2.07 -3.96
CA ALA A 35 2.05 1.79 -4.55
C ALA A 35 2.11 0.72 -5.66
N ARG A 36 3.11 0.80 -6.55
CA ARG A 36 3.35 -0.21 -7.59
C ARG A 36 3.73 -1.57 -6.99
N TYR A 37 4.49 -1.58 -5.90
CA TYR A 37 4.82 -2.80 -5.20
C TYR A 37 3.56 -3.48 -4.63
N LEU A 38 2.70 -2.73 -3.94
CA LEU A 38 1.44 -3.24 -3.41
C LEU A 38 0.50 -3.71 -4.52
N GLN A 39 0.43 -3.00 -5.65
CA GLN A 39 -0.36 -3.43 -6.81
C GLN A 39 0.06 -4.84 -7.26
N GLN A 40 1.36 -5.08 -7.41
CA GLN A 40 1.89 -6.38 -7.79
C GLN A 40 1.61 -7.45 -6.72
N GLU A 41 1.78 -7.12 -5.44
CA GLU A 41 1.50 -8.04 -4.34
C GLU A 41 0.01 -8.45 -4.27
N LEU A 42 -0.92 -7.51 -4.53
CA LEU A 42 -2.36 -7.80 -4.58
C LEU A 42 -2.73 -8.72 -5.76
N ILE A 43 -2.07 -8.56 -6.91
CA ILE A 43 -2.21 -9.48 -8.05
C ILE A 43 -1.70 -10.87 -7.68
N GLU A 44 -0.53 -10.97 -7.04
CA GLU A 44 0.07 -12.25 -6.61
C GLU A 44 -0.77 -12.96 -5.53
N LEU A 45 -1.48 -12.19 -4.71
CA LEU A 45 -2.46 -12.70 -3.74
C LEU A 45 -3.76 -13.20 -4.39
N GLY A 46 -3.96 -12.99 -5.68
CA GLY A 46 -5.14 -13.44 -6.42
C GLY A 46 -6.37 -12.54 -6.24
N LEU A 47 -6.18 -11.28 -5.87
CA LEU A 47 -7.29 -10.32 -5.89
C LEU A 47 -7.66 -9.97 -7.34
N SER A 48 -8.91 -9.58 -7.52
CA SER A 48 -9.49 -9.11 -8.78
C SER A 48 -9.59 -7.59 -8.84
N ASP A 49 -9.81 -7.05 -10.04
CA ASP A 49 -9.98 -5.60 -10.28
C ASP A 49 -8.87 -4.73 -9.68
N VAL A 50 -7.63 -5.23 -9.69
CA VAL A 50 -6.49 -4.52 -9.13
C VAL A 50 -6.14 -3.33 -10.03
N THR A 51 -6.34 -2.13 -9.51
CA THR A 51 -6.11 -0.87 -10.22
C THR A 51 -5.21 0.05 -9.41
N LEU A 52 -4.38 0.82 -10.12
CA LEU A 52 -3.56 1.90 -9.60
C LEU A 52 -3.80 3.12 -10.48
N ASP A 53 -4.38 4.17 -9.93
CA ASP A 53 -4.68 5.39 -10.69
C ASP A 53 -3.48 6.36 -10.75
N ALA A 54 -3.64 7.45 -11.51
CA ALA A 54 -2.60 8.47 -11.67
C ALA A 54 -2.28 9.23 -10.38
N ASN A 55 -3.18 9.21 -9.40
CA ASN A 55 -3.02 9.87 -8.10
C ASN A 55 -2.45 8.92 -7.02
N GLY A 56 -2.14 7.67 -7.38
CA GLY A 56 -1.56 6.69 -6.48
C GLY A 56 -2.58 5.95 -5.61
N TYR A 57 -3.88 6.03 -5.90
CA TYR A 57 -4.87 5.21 -5.21
C TYR A 57 -4.85 3.78 -5.76
N ILE A 58 -4.72 2.82 -4.85
CA ILE A 58 -4.82 1.40 -5.17
C ILE A 58 -6.16 0.88 -4.72
N MET A 59 -6.85 0.16 -5.60
CA MET A 59 -8.06 -0.56 -5.28
C MET A 59 -7.95 -1.99 -5.77
N ALA A 60 -8.53 -2.93 -5.02
CA ALA A 60 -8.60 -4.33 -5.37
C ALA A 60 -9.81 -4.97 -4.67
N THR A 61 -10.34 -6.03 -5.28
CA THR A 61 -11.52 -6.75 -4.81
C THR A 61 -11.14 -8.20 -4.51
N LEU A 62 -11.44 -8.67 -3.29
CA LEU A 62 -11.50 -10.09 -3.00
C LEU A 62 -12.93 -10.58 -3.31
N PRO A 63 -13.15 -11.48 -4.29
CA PRO A 63 -14.49 -11.97 -4.60
C PRO A 63 -15.15 -12.65 -3.40
N SER A 64 -16.49 -12.61 -3.36
CA SER A 64 -17.26 -13.36 -2.37
C SER A 64 -16.88 -14.84 -2.39
N ASN A 65 -16.75 -15.43 -1.21
CA ASN A 65 -16.56 -16.87 -1.05
C ASN A 65 -17.88 -17.63 -0.80
N VAL A 66 -19.02 -16.95 -0.91
CA VAL A 66 -20.37 -17.50 -0.78
C VAL A 66 -21.28 -17.01 -1.91
N GLU A 67 -22.31 -17.80 -2.23
CA GLU A 67 -23.28 -17.47 -3.29
C GLU A 67 -24.38 -16.49 -2.82
N ALA A 68 -24.51 -16.27 -1.52
CA ALA A 68 -25.52 -15.38 -0.96
C ALA A 68 -25.22 -13.91 -1.34
N ASP A 69 -26.28 -13.15 -1.63
CA ASP A 69 -26.19 -11.71 -1.84
C ASP A 69 -25.91 -11.02 -0.50
N ILE A 70 -24.65 -10.59 -0.31
CA ILE A 70 -24.16 -9.96 0.91
C ILE A 70 -23.51 -8.60 0.60
N PRO A 71 -23.66 -7.61 1.47
CA PRO A 71 -23.04 -6.30 1.28
C PRO A 71 -21.50 -6.41 1.24
N ALA A 72 -20.89 -5.73 0.27
CA ALA A 72 -19.45 -5.52 0.27
C ALA A 72 -19.02 -4.61 1.44
N ILE A 73 -17.85 -4.89 2.01
CA ILE A 73 -17.19 -4.05 3.01
C ILE A 73 -15.84 -3.59 2.47
N GLY A 74 -15.40 -2.39 2.89
CA GLY A 74 -14.11 -1.82 2.50
C GLY A 74 -13.14 -1.77 3.66
N PHE A 75 -11.88 -2.10 3.40
CA PHE A 75 -10.76 -1.83 4.30
C PHE A 75 -9.85 -0.81 3.64
N VAL A 76 -9.48 0.23 4.40
CA VAL A 76 -8.68 1.34 3.88
C VAL A 76 -7.49 1.58 4.81
N ALA A 77 -6.33 1.80 4.21
CA ALA A 77 -5.12 2.25 4.86
C ALA A 77 -4.46 3.32 3.98
N HIS A 78 -3.65 4.19 4.60
CA HIS A 78 -2.80 5.12 3.86
C HIS A 78 -1.37 4.54 3.75
N MET A 79 -0.61 5.01 2.76
CA MET A 79 0.73 4.49 2.43
C MET A 79 1.86 5.34 2.99
N ASP A 80 1.60 6.62 3.25
CA ASP A 80 2.61 7.59 3.62
C ASP A 80 2.95 7.56 5.12
N THR A 81 4.17 8.00 5.42
CA THR A 81 4.62 8.25 6.80
C THR A 81 4.67 9.74 7.09
N ALA A 82 4.55 10.08 8.38
CA ALA A 82 4.51 11.47 8.83
C ALA A 82 5.83 12.22 8.52
N PRO A 83 5.75 13.52 8.16
CA PRO A 83 6.95 14.34 7.92
C PRO A 83 7.73 14.65 9.21
N ASP A 84 7.12 14.47 10.39
CA ASP A 84 7.68 14.78 11.70
C ASP A 84 8.91 13.94 12.07
N ALA A 85 9.06 12.75 11.48
CA ALA A 85 10.20 11.87 11.67
C ALA A 85 10.62 11.23 10.33
N SER A 86 11.92 11.14 10.08
CA SER A 86 12.46 10.58 8.85
C SER A 86 12.11 9.09 8.71
N GLY A 87 11.49 8.72 7.58
CA GLY A 87 11.28 7.33 7.15
C GLY A 87 12.43 6.76 6.30
N LYS A 88 13.50 7.53 6.08
CA LYS A 88 14.66 7.11 5.27
C LYS A 88 15.59 6.16 6.01
N ASP A 89 16.32 5.36 5.23
CA ASP A 89 17.43 4.51 5.68
C ASP A 89 17.04 3.49 6.76
N VAL A 90 15.79 3.01 6.71
CA VAL A 90 15.30 1.90 7.54
C VAL A 90 15.93 0.59 7.05
N ASN A 91 17.01 0.19 7.71
CA ASN A 91 17.75 -1.03 7.40
C ASN A 91 17.39 -2.15 8.39
N LEU A 92 17.05 -3.32 7.86
CA LEU A 92 16.80 -4.52 8.66
C LEU A 92 18.13 -5.25 8.88
N SER A 93 18.76 -5.04 10.03
CA SER A 93 19.96 -5.75 10.45
C SER A 93 19.64 -6.62 11.67
N TRP A 94 19.21 -7.85 11.41
CA TRP A 94 19.08 -8.89 12.44
C TRP A 94 19.71 -10.18 11.92
#